data_AF-A0A7Y4FQP1-F1
#
_entry.id   AF-A0A7Y4FQP1-F1
#
_cell.length_a   1.000
_cell.length_b   1.000
_cell.length_c   1.000
_cell.angle_alpha   90.00
_cell.angle_beta   90.00
_cell.angle_gamma   90.00
#
_symmetry.space_group_name_H-M   'P 1'
#
loop_
_entity.id
_entity.type
_entity.pdbx_description
1 polymer ?
#
loop_
_entity_poly.entity_id
_entity_poly.type
_entity_poly.pdbx_seq_one_letter_code
_entity_poly.pdbx_strand_id
1 'polypeptide(L)'
;MRGVMQIHTLDKAGIINELKFGIGISQAVEQGRRADFALLLSMFSNDVRDCTPIDTIEVTETTEDRLRKQFGIAEPQQLRSNQSSYEISAQQSNHFHQSSLVSAKLCHYLKPEALAFMPEDTGDLPEEVYQNLSGHDRRKLANKNQPDLPSATLYNVLSTAQRKYQIQAQV
;
A
#
# COMPACT_ATOMS: atom_id res chain seq x y z
N MET A 1 17.65 21.35 -13.05
CA MET A 1 16.66 21.12 -11.97
C MET A 1 16.83 19.69 -11.46
N ARG A 2 17.62 19.47 -10.41
CA ARG A 2 17.84 18.14 -9.84
C ARG A 2 17.90 18.30 -8.33
N GLY A 3 16.77 18.03 -7.68
CA GLY A 3 16.57 18.24 -6.25
C GLY A 3 15.45 17.36 -5.71
N VAL A 4 15.45 16.08 -6.08
CA VAL A 4 14.50 15.08 -5.53
C VAL A 4 15.24 13.74 -5.41
N MET A 5 16.15 13.59 -4.44
CA MET A 5 16.72 12.26 -4.15
C MET A 5 17.41 12.16 -2.78
N GLN A 6 16.83 12.66 -1.69
CA GLN A 6 17.35 12.36 -0.34
C GLN A 6 16.28 12.06 0.74
N ILE A 7 14.98 12.13 0.43
CA ILE A 7 13.92 11.95 1.43
C ILE A 7 13.65 10.45 1.72
N HIS A 8 14.18 9.52 0.92
CA HIS A 8 13.84 8.09 1.00
C HIS A 8 14.64 7.24 2.00
N THR A 9 15.59 7.79 2.76
CA THR A 9 16.35 7.02 3.75
C THR A 9 15.63 6.91 5.09
N LEU A 10 14.94 7.97 5.53
CA LEU A 10 14.12 7.97 6.74
C LEU A 10 12.84 7.13 6.57
N ASP A 11 12.28 7.10 5.37
CA ASP A 11 11.12 6.27 5.00
C ASP A 11 11.36 4.76 5.20
N LYS A 12 12.64 4.34 5.17
CA LYS A 12 13.05 2.95 5.40
C LYS A 12 13.16 2.59 6.88
N ALA A 13 13.05 3.55 7.80
CA ALA A 13 13.06 3.24 9.23
C ALA A 13 11.83 2.37 9.55
N GLY A 14 12.08 1.10 9.86
CA GLY A 14 11.10 0.07 10.19
C GLY A 14 10.37 0.28 11.52
N ILE A 15 10.49 1.46 12.11
CA ILE A 15 9.98 1.80 13.42
C ILE A 15 8.48 2.01 13.26
N ILE A 16 7.67 1.24 13.99
CA ILE A 16 6.21 1.30 13.88
C ILE A 16 5.62 1.58 15.26
N ASN A 17 6.23 1.01 16.30
CA ASN A 17 5.79 1.11 17.69
C ASN A 17 7.00 1.05 18.63
N GLU A 18 6.82 1.57 19.85
CA GLU A 18 7.71 1.50 21.02
C GLU A 18 8.20 0.09 21.32
N LEU A 19 7.39 -0.94 21.09
CA LEU A 19 7.79 -2.34 21.30
C LEU A 19 9.07 -2.72 20.53
N LYS A 20 9.36 -2.06 19.40
CA LYS A 20 10.60 -2.29 18.63
C LYS A 20 11.83 -1.63 19.26
N PHE A 21 11.63 -0.62 20.10
CA PHE A 21 12.69 0.15 20.77
C PHE A 21 12.89 -0.22 22.26
N GLY A 22 12.00 -1.03 22.83
CA GLY A 22 12.11 -1.48 24.22
C GLY A 22 12.10 -0.29 25.19
N ILE A 23 13.18 -0.13 25.95
CA ILE A 23 13.33 0.91 26.99
C ILE A 23 13.84 2.27 26.47
N GLY A 24 14.18 2.40 25.19
CA GLY A 24 14.85 3.59 24.65
C GLY A 24 14.07 4.91 24.87
N ILE A 25 12.73 4.85 24.80
CA ILE A 25 11.86 6.00 25.08
C ILE A 25 11.87 6.36 26.56
N SER A 26 11.66 5.36 27.42
CA SER A 26 11.66 5.55 28.87
C SER A 26 12.97 6.17 29.34
N GLN A 27 14.10 5.68 28.81
CA GLN A 27 15.42 6.21 29.10
C GLN A 27 15.63 7.64 28.57
N ALA A 28 15.09 7.98 27.40
CA ALA A 28 15.15 9.35 26.87
C ALA A 28 14.35 10.34 27.73
N VAL A 29 13.22 9.91 28.30
CA VAL A 29 12.41 10.69 29.24
C VAL A 29 13.12 10.86 30.58
N GLU A 30 13.62 9.78 31.17
CA GLU A 30 14.35 9.79 32.45
C GLU A 30 15.60 10.68 32.39
N GLN A 31 16.32 10.64 31.27
CA GLN A 31 17.56 11.40 31.08
C GLN A 31 17.31 12.82 30.53
N GLY A 32 16.05 13.23 30.35
CA GLY A 32 15.69 14.58 29.90
C GLY A 32 16.07 14.91 28.45
N ARG A 33 16.38 13.90 27.62
CA ARG A 33 16.74 14.08 26.21
C ARG A 33 15.51 14.30 25.33
N ARG A 34 14.94 15.50 25.42
CA ARG A 34 13.73 15.89 24.69
C ARG A 34 13.86 15.80 23.17
N ALA A 35 15.04 16.06 22.62
CA ALA A 35 15.29 15.99 21.18
C ALA A 35 15.18 14.55 20.66
N ASP A 36 15.83 13.59 21.33
CA ASP A 36 15.76 12.17 20.98
C ASP A 36 14.36 11.62 21.14
N PHE A 37 13.67 12.01 22.22
CA PHE A 37 12.28 11.64 22.43
C PHE A 37 11.36 12.14 21.31
N ALA A 38 11.48 13.41 20.93
CA ALA A 38 10.67 13.99 19.86
C ALA A 38 10.95 13.34 18.49
N LEU A 39 12.20 12.95 18.23
CA LEU A 39 12.59 12.22 17.02
C LEU A 39 12.02 10.79 17.01
N LEU A 40 12.13 10.06 18.12
CA LEU A 40 11.58 8.71 18.23
C LEU A 40 10.05 8.72 18.05
N LEU A 41 9.37 9.69 18.67
CA LEU A 41 7.93 9.85 18.57
C LEU A 41 7.49 10.21 17.14
N SER A 42 8.26 11.04 16.41
CA SER A 42 7.92 11.40 15.03
C SER A 42 8.12 10.27 14.03
N MET A 43 8.87 9.23 14.40
CA MET A 43 9.07 8.00 13.60
C MET A 43 8.00 6.93 13.84
N PHE A 44 7.02 7.18 14.71
CA PHE A 44 5.94 6.23 14.98
C PHE A 44 4.84 6.30 13.93
N SER A 45 4.22 5.15 13.68
CA SER A 45 3.05 5.10 12.81
C SER A 45 1.89 5.81 13.52
N ASN A 46 1.24 6.74 12.83
CA ASN A 46 0.02 7.39 13.31
C ASN A 46 -1.21 6.47 13.16
N ASP A 47 -1.08 5.34 12.46
CA ASP A 47 -2.19 4.42 12.20
C ASP A 47 -2.33 3.39 13.33
N VAL A 48 -3.38 3.56 14.15
CA VAL A 48 -3.70 2.66 15.27
C VAL A 48 -3.91 1.22 14.82
N ARG A 49 -4.28 1.01 13.54
CA ARG A 49 -4.47 -0.32 12.94
C ARG A 49 -3.22 -1.19 12.95
N ASP A 50 -2.03 -0.60 13.01
CA ASP A 50 -0.78 -1.35 13.12
C ASP A 50 -0.60 -2.05 14.48
N CYS A 51 -1.37 -1.63 15.49
CA CYS A 51 -1.30 -2.16 16.85
C CYS A 51 -2.52 -3.01 17.22
N THR A 52 -3.56 -3.03 16.39
CA THR A 52 -4.80 -3.77 16.65
C THR A 52 -4.90 -5.00 15.76
N PRO A 53 -5.21 -6.19 16.31
CA PRO A 53 -5.55 -7.33 15.46
C PRO A 53 -6.86 -7.02 14.71
N ILE A 54 -6.84 -7.18 13.38
CA ILE A 54 -7.99 -7.03 12.49
C ILE A 54 -8.30 -8.42 11.92
N ASP A 55 -9.58 -8.81 11.98
CA ASP A 55 -10.05 -10.04 11.37
C ASP A 55 -10.08 -9.91 9.84
N THR A 56 -9.60 -10.94 9.14
CA THR A 56 -9.68 -10.99 7.69
C THR A 56 -11.13 -11.22 7.27
N ILE A 57 -11.64 -10.32 6.43
CA ILE A 57 -12.96 -10.50 5.82
C ILE A 57 -12.74 -11.34 4.57
N GLU A 58 -13.30 -12.56 4.56
CA GLU A 58 -13.28 -13.40 3.37
C GLU A 58 -14.09 -12.73 2.26
N VAL A 59 -13.41 -12.36 1.17
CA VAL A 59 -14.07 -11.84 -0.03
C VAL A 59 -14.73 -13.00 -0.74
N THR A 60 -16.04 -13.15 -0.59
CA THR A 60 -16.83 -14.12 -1.35
C THR A 60 -16.92 -13.68 -2.81
N GLU A 61 -16.85 -14.64 -3.74
CA GLU A 61 -17.12 -14.39 -5.17
C GLU A 61 -18.43 -13.61 -5.34
N THR A 62 -18.35 -12.48 -6.02
CA THR A 62 -19.51 -11.62 -6.26
C THR A 62 -20.51 -12.35 -7.15
N THR A 63 -21.80 -12.20 -6.84
CA THR A 63 -22.89 -12.74 -7.67
C THR A 63 -22.82 -12.29 -9.13
N GLU A 64 -22.27 -11.11 -9.41
CA GLU A 64 -22.14 -10.57 -10.77
C GLU A 64 -21.19 -11.39 -11.65
N ASP A 65 -20.03 -11.81 -11.13
CA ASP A 65 -19.05 -12.58 -11.90
C ASP A 65 -19.62 -13.93 -12.34
N ARG A 66 -20.44 -14.54 -11.47
CA ARG A 66 -21.17 -15.78 -11.78
C ARG A 66 -22.22 -15.56 -12.87
N LEU A 67 -22.99 -14.48 -12.78
CA LEU A 67 -24.02 -14.15 -13.78
C LEU A 67 -23.40 -13.84 -15.14
N ARG A 68 -22.30 -13.07 -15.20
CA ARG A 68 -21.62 -12.74 -16.47
C ARG A 68 -21.11 -13.99 -17.19
N LYS A 69 -20.52 -14.92 -16.45
CA LYS A 69 -20.09 -16.23 -16.98
C LYS A 69 -21.27 -17.03 -17.50
N GLN A 70 -22.40 -17.04 -16.78
CA GLN A 70 -23.61 -17.76 -17.19
C GLN A 70 -24.23 -17.19 -18.47
N PHE A 71 -24.20 -15.87 -18.65
CA PHE A 71 -24.77 -15.18 -19.81
C PHE A 71 -23.78 -14.97 -20.97
N GLY A 72 -22.51 -15.36 -20.81
CA GLY A 72 -21.47 -15.14 -21.83
C GLY A 72 -21.21 -13.66 -22.14
N ILE A 73 -21.41 -12.79 -21.15
CA ILE A 73 -21.20 -11.35 -21.30
C ILE A 73 -19.70 -11.07 -21.29
N ALA A 74 -19.26 -10.10 -22.10
CA ALA A 74 -17.88 -9.66 -22.12
C ALA A 74 -17.40 -9.18 -20.73
N GLU A 75 -16.08 -9.27 -20.53
CA GLU A 75 -15.42 -8.78 -19.34
C GLU A 75 -15.76 -7.29 -19.11
N PRO A 76 -15.93 -6.86 -17.86
CA PRO A 76 -16.18 -5.47 -17.54
C PRO A 76 -15.04 -4.59 -18.05
N GLN A 77 -15.38 -3.38 -18.50
CA GLN A 77 -14.39 -2.38 -18.89
C GLN A 77 -13.43 -2.15 -17.74
N GLN A 78 -12.13 -2.22 -18.04
CA GLN A 78 -11.10 -2.00 -17.03
C GLN A 78 -11.19 -0.57 -16.51
N LEU A 79 -11.30 -0.42 -15.20
CA LEU A 79 -11.29 0.91 -14.57
C LEU A 79 -9.90 1.53 -14.60
N ARG A 80 -8.86 0.70 -14.63
CA ARG A 80 -7.45 1.06 -14.52
C ARG A 80 -6.67 0.70 -15.77
N SER A 81 -5.76 1.60 -16.16
CA SER A 81 -4.74 1.30 -17.14
C SER A 81 -3.76 0.26 -16.62
N ASN A 82 -3.41 -0.67 -17.48
CA ASN A 82 -2.24 -1.53 -17.37
C ASN A 82 -1.37 -1.32 -18.62
N GLN A 83 -0.24 -2.03 -18.70
CA GLN A 83 0.66 -1.92 -19.85
C GLN A 83 -0.04 -2.21 -21.19
N SER A 84 -1.00 -3.15 -21.22
CA SER A 84 -1.76 -3.48 -22.44
C SER A 84 -2.80 -2.43 -22.81
N SER A 85 -3.29 -1.64 -21.84
CA SER A 85 -4.28 -0.58 -22.08
C SER A 85 -3.73 0.51 -23.02
N TYR A 86 -2.43 0.80 -22.94
CA TYR A 86 -1.78 1.78 -23.83
C TYR A 86 -1.79 1.33 -25.30
N GLU A 87 -1.57 0.03 -25.56
CA GLU A 87 -1.61 -0.51 -26.92
C GLU A 87 -3.03 -0.45 -27.50
N ILE A 88 -4.03 -0.78 -26.68
CA ILE A 88 -5.45 -0.71 -27.04
C ILE A 88 -5.85 0.74 -27.39
N SER A 89 -5.45 1.70 -26.56
CA SER A 89 -5.68 3.14 -26.79
C SER A 89 -5.05 3.61 -28.09
N ALA A 90 -3.79 3.23 -28.34
CA ALA A 90 -3.07 3.57 -29.56
C ALA A 90 -3.78 3.01 -30.82
N GLN A 91 -4.27 1.77 -30.76
CA GLN A 91 -5.04 1.18 -31.86
C GLN A 91 -6.35 1.94 -32.10
N GLN A 92 -7.11 2.28 -31.06
CA GLN A 92 -8.36 3.02 -31.20
C GLN A 92 -8.13 4.43 -31.77
N SER A 93 -7.06 5.10 -31.33
CA SER A 93 -6.61 6.38 -31.89
C SER A 93 -6.22 6.27 -33.37
N ASN A 94 -5.48 5.22 -33.75
CA ASN A 94 -5.14 4.96 -35.15
C ASN A 94 -6.40 4.75 -36.01
N HIS A 95 -7.39 3.99 -35.52
CA HIS A 95 -8.66 3.81 -36.22
C HIS A 95 -9.45 5.12 -36.35
N PHE A 96 -9.39 6.00 -35.35
CA PHE A 96 -10.00 7.33 -35.44
C PHE A 96 -9.34 8.16 -36.54
N HIS A 97 -8.01 8.19 -36.59
CA HIS A 97 -7.25 8.95 -37.58
C HIS A 97 -7.38 8.40 -39.01
N GLN A 98 -7.46 7.08 -39.17
CA GLN A 98 -7.46 6.43 -40.49
C GLN A 98 -8.86 6.16 -41.05
N SER A 99 -9.85 5.90 -40.19
CA SER A 99 -11.12 5.27 -40.59
C SER A 99 -12.36 5.90 -39.95
N SER A 100 -12.22 7.11 -39.37
CA SER A 100 -13.30 7.89 -38.76
C SER A 100 -13.76 7.39 -37.38
N LEU A 101 -14.60 8.19 -36.74
CA LEU A 101 -15.17 7.98 -35.40
C LEU A 101 -15.97 6.66 -35.29
N VAL A 102 -16.66 6.25 -36.35
CA VAL A 102 -17.47 5.01 -36.32
C VAL A 102 -16.59 3.78 -36.16
N SER A 103 -15.46 3.75 -36.85
CA SER A 103 -14.48 2.66 -36.74
C SER A 103 -13.88 2.60 -35.33
N ALA A 104 -13.47 3.75 -34.79
CA ALA A 104 -12.96 3.85 -33.43
C ALA A 104 -13.99 3.38 -32.38
N LYS A 105 -15.26 3.77 -32.50
CA LYS A 105 -16.34 3.31 -31.61
C LYS A 105 -16.57 1.81 -31.68
N LEU A 106 -16.56 1.22 -32.88
CA LEU A 106 -16.70 -0.23 -33.03
C LEU A 106 -15.53 -0.95 -32.33
N CYS A 107 -14.29 -0.49 -32.55
CA CYS A 107 -13.12 -1.03 -31.86
C CYS A 107 -13.26 -0.94 -30.34
N HIS A 108 -13.73 0.20 -29.82
CA HIS A 108 -13.99 0.39 -28.40
C HIS A 108 -15.05 -0.58 -27.84
N TYR A 109 -16.15 -0.82 -28.56
CA TYR A 109 -17.17 -1.78 -28.13
C TYR A 109 -16.70 -3.23 -28.14
N LEU A 110 -15.76 -3.58 -29.01
CA LEU A 110 -15.16 -4.92 -29.06
C LEU A 110 -14.09 -5.11 -27.98
N LYS A 111 -13.25 -4.10 -27.75
CA LYS A 111 -12.18 -4.10 -26.77
C LYS A 111 -12.15 -2.74 -26.06
N PRO A 112 -12.84 -2.60 -24.93
CA PRO A 112 -12.93 -1.33 -24.25
C PRO A 112 -11.57 -0.93 -23.69
N GLU A 113 -11.25 0.36 -23.84
CA GLU A 113 -10.07 0.97 -23.24
C GLU A 113 -10.26 1.15 -21.73
N ALA A 114 -9.16 1.26 -20.99
CA ALA A 114 -9.22 1.63 -19.58
C ALA A 114 -9.88 3.00 -19.38
N LEU A 115 -10.69 3.14 -18.33
CA LEU A 115 -11.40 4.39 -18.06
C LEU A 115 -10.48 5.49 -17.51
N ALA A 116 -9.46 5.12 -16.74
CA ALA A 116 -8.50 6.05 -16.14
C ALA A 116 -7.06 5.59 -16.36
N PHE A 117 -6.24 6.50 -16.89
CA PHE A 117 -4.79 6.36 -16.96
C PHE A 117 -4.19 7.02 -15.74
N MET A 118 -3.63 6.19 -14.86
CA MET A 118 -3.05 6.65 -13.60
C MET A 118 -1.57 6.27 -13.54
N PRO A 119 -0.76 7.04 -12.79
CA PRO A 119 0.64 6.71 -12.58
C PRO A 119 0.82 5.30 -12.02
N GLU A 120 1.83 4.60 -12.50
CA GLU A 120 2.21 3.29 -11.98
C GLU A 120 2.84 3.43 -10.57
N ASP A 121 2.94 2.33 -9.83
CA ASP A 121 3.57 2.25 -8.50
C ASP A 121 3.02 3.18 -7.40
N THR A 122 1.83 3.74 -7.61
CA THR A 122 1.23 4.76 -6.72
C THR A 122 0.14 4.18 -5.81
N GLY A 123 -0.03 2.85 -5.79
CA GLY A 123 -1.01 2.18 -4.93
C GLY A 123 -2.44 2.65 -5.17
N ASP A 124 -2.79 2.87 -6.45
CA ASP A 124 -4.10 3.37 -6.86
C ASP A 124 -4.45 4.80 -6.43
N LEU A 125 -3.47 5.61 -6.06
CA LEU A 125 -3.68 7.02 -5.70
C LEU A 125 -3.17 7.96 -6.81
N PRO A 126 -3.67 9.21 -6.87
CA PRO A 126 -3.01 10.26 -7.62
C PRO A 126 -1.60 10.51 -7.07
N GLU A 127 -0.67 10.91 -7.94
CA GLU A 127 0.73 11.12 -7.57
C GLU A 127 0.88 12.14 -6.42
N GLU A 128 0.13 13.24 -6.47
CA GLU A 128 0.11 14.26 -5.42
C GLU A 128 -0.28 13.69 -4.05
N VAL A 129 -1.25 12.78 -4.01
CA VAL A 129 -1.72 12.16 -2.77
C VAL A 129 -0.67 11.19 -2.24
N TYR A 130 -0.10 10.36 -3.12
CA TYR A 130 0.90 9.37 -2.73
C TYR A 130 2.21 9.98 -2.25
N GLN A 131 2.65 11.08 -2.86
CA GLN A 131 3.84 11.79 -2.39
C GLN A 131 3.66 12.40 -0.99
N ASN A 132 2.42 12.78 -0.65
CA ASN A 132 2.05 13.31 0.67
C ASN A 132 1.82 12.22 1.74
N LEU A 133 1.78 10.94 1.37
CA LEU A 133 1.64 9.85 2.34
C LEU A 133 2.89 9.71 3.21
N SER A 134 2.67 9.23 4.43
CA SER A 134 3.77 8.85 5.32
C SER A 134 4.53 7.63 4.75
N GLY A 135 5.78 7.47 5.18
CA GLY A 135 6.57 6.28 4.82
C GLY A 135 6.00 4.96 5.29
N HIS A 136 5.20 4.97 6.35
CA HIS A 136 4.48 3.78 6.81
C HIS A 136 3.40 3.40 5.80
N ASP A 137 2.61 4.38 5.36
CA ASP A 137 1.50 4.16 4.42
C ASP A 137 2.01 3.72 3.04
N ARG A 138 3.08 4.36 2.52
CA ARG A 138 3.70 3.93 1.26
C ARG A 138 4.19 2.49 1.30
N ARG A 139 4.75 2.03 2.43
CA ARG A 139 5.18 0.64 2.61
C ARG A 139 4.02 -0.34 2.72
N LYS A 140 2.90 0.06 3.32
CA LYS A 140 1.67 -0.75 3.34
C LYS A 140 1.14 -0.93 1.92
N LEU A 141 1.10 0.14 1.13
CA LEU A 141 0.66 0.11 -0.26
C LEU A 141 1.57 -0.78 -1.14
N ALA A 142 2.88 -0.74 -0.92
CA ALA A 142 3.83 -1.59 -1.65
C ALA A 142 3.74 -3.08 -1.25
N ASN A 143 3.44 -3.38 0.03
CA ASN A 143 3.31 -4.75 0.52
C ASN A 143 1.86 -5.21 0.49
N LYS A 144 1.39 -5.69 -0.67
CA LYS A 144 0.04 -6.27 -0.83
C LYS A 144 -0.22 -7.53 0.02
N ASN A 145 0.84 -8.20 0.48
CA ASN A 145 0.73 -9.31 1.40
C ASN A 145 0.83 -8.76 2.83
N GLN A 146 -0.31 -8.42 3.43
CA GLN A 146 -0.32 -8.31 4.89
C GLN A 146 -0.05 -9.72 5.44
N PRO A 147 0.96 -9.89 6.31
CA PRO A 147 1.10 -11.16 7.00
C PRO A 147 -0.18 -11.37 7.81
N ASP A 148 -0.81 -12.54 7.64
CA ASP A 148 -1.92 -12.95 8.49
C ASP A 148 -1.55 -12.66 9.94
N LEU A 149 -2.35 -11.81 10.59
CA LEU A 149 -2.11 -11.45 11.97
C LEU A 149 -2.11 -12.74 12.77
N PRO A 150 -0.99 -13.07 13.42
CA PRO A 150 -0.92 -14.26 14.21
C PRO A 150 -1.64 -13.96 15.53
N SER A 151 -2.94 -14.24 15.57
CA SER A 151 -3.71 -14.30 16.82
C SER A 151 -3.01 -15.17 17.88
N ALA A 152 -2.10 -16.06 17.47
CA ALA A 152 -1.31 -16.93 18.33
C ALA A 152 0.14 -16.48 18.65
N THR A 153 0.74 -15.47 18.00
CA THR A 153 2.18 -15.17 18.25
C THR A 153 2.46 -13.93 19.09
N LEU A 154 1.47 -13.06 19.36
CA LEU A 154 1.66 -11.91 20.26
C LEU A 154 2.16 -12.35 21.65
N TYR A 155 1.58 -13.42 22.20
CA TYR A 155 2.04 -13.99 23.48
C TYR A 155 3.49 -14.49 23.42
N ASN A 156 3.89 -15.12 22.32
CA ASN A 156 5.26 -15.59 22.11
C ASN A 156 6.24 -14.42 21.95
N VAL A 157 5.84 -13.35 21.26
CA VAL A 157 6.64 -12.13 21.11
C VAL A 157 6.80 -11.42 22.45
N LEU A 158 5.72 -11.28 23.24
CA LEU A 158 5.77 -10.65 24.55
C LEU A 158 6.63 -11.46 25.53
N SER A 159 6.45 -12.78 25.59
CA SER A 159 7.24 -13.64 26.47
C SER A 159 8.72 -13.70 26.08
N THR A 160 9.05 -13.69 24.78
CA THR A 160 10.45 -13.62 24.32
C THR A 160 11.08 -12.25 24.58
N ALA A 161 10.34 -11.16 24.38
CA ALA A 161 10.80 -9.81 24.72
C ALA A 161 11.05 -9.68 26.24
N GLN A 162 10.13 -10.17 27.06
CA GLN A 162 10.26 -10.19 28.52
C GLN A 162 11.49 -11.00 28.96
N ARG A 163 11.71 -12.20 28.40
CA ARG A 163 12.92 -13.00 28.70
C ARG A 163 14.20 -12.27 28.29
N LYS A 164 14.24 -11.66 27.10
CA LYS A 164 15.42 -10.90 26.63
C LYS A 164 15.73 -9.74 27.57
N TYR A 165 14.71 -9.03 28.05
CA TYR A 165 14.87 -7.96 29.02
C TYR A 165 15.45 -8.47 30.35
N GLN A 166 14.92 -9.57 30.89
CA GLN A 166 15.43 -10.17 32.12
C GLN A 166 16.91 -10.57 32.01
N ILE A 167 17.31 -11.13 30.85
CA ILE A 167 18.72 -11.49 30.59
C ILE A 167 19.60 -10.23 30.55
N GLN A 168 19.14 -9.16 29.91
CA GLN A 168 19.91 -7.91 29.84
C GLN A 168 20.01 -7.18 31.18
N ALA A 169 19.01 -7.30 32.06
CA ALA A 169 19.01 -6.65 33.37
C ALA A 169 19.85 -7.38 34.44
N GLN A 170 20.25 -8.64 34.18
CA GLN A 170 21.11 -9.43 35.07
C GLN A 170 22.61 -9.31 34.76
N VAL A 171 22.98 -8.61 33.68
CA VAL A 171 24.36 -8.29 33.29
C VAL A 171 24.65 -6.83 33.63
#